data_AF-A0A1I6K5J3-F1
#
_entry.id   AF-A0A1I6K5J3-F1
#
_cell.length_a   1.000
_cell.length_b   1.000
_cell.length_c   1.000
_cell.angle_alpha   90.00
_cell.angle_beta   90.00
_cell.angle_gamma   90.00
#
_symmetry.space_group_name_H-M   'P 1'
#
loop_
_entity.id
_entity.type
_entity.pdbx_description
1 polymer ?
#
loop_
_entity_poly.entity_id
_entity_poly.type
_entity_poly.pdbx_seq_one_letter_code
_entity_poly.pdbx_strand_id
1 'polypeptide(L)'
;MGMLKRYERLEGVDLKLAAAIRTGVSRLTFDCTVAEGVRSKEQMWINYGKGRTAAECRAKGVPEKYAMPGVAKVTWLSNPLASNHADGRAVDVYPLVRGQLANTRDHLPLFRALYEAIMAAGREVGVRLRYGGDWDQDGKLFEKGETDAVHFERAA
;
A
#
# COMPACT_ATOMS: atom_id res chain seq x y z
N MET A 1 -4.69 20.43 -9.35
CA MET A 1 -3.46 19.71 -8.95
C MET A 1 -3.76 19.07 -7.61
N GLY A 2 -3.73 17.75 -7.52
CA GLY A 2 -4.03 17.02 -6.28
C GLY A 2 -2.93 17.22 -5.26
N MET A 3 -3.30 17.41 -3.99
CA MET A 3 -2.32 17.51 -2.90
C MET A 3 -2.04 16.14 -2.30
N LEU A 4 -0.76 15.83 -2.05
CA LEU A 4 -0.36 14.66 -1.26
C LEU A 4 -0.22 15.03 0.22
N LYS A 5 -1.16 14.57 1.06
CA LYS A 5 -1.12 14.76 2.51
C LYS A 5 -0.30 13.68 3.20
N ARG A 6 0.30 14.02 4.34
CA ARG A 6 1.20 13.15 5.11
C ARG A 6 2.42 12.67 4.32
N TYR A 7 2.99 13.56 3.49
CA TYR A 7 4.11 13.23 2.61
C TYR A 7 5.39 12.89 3.39
N GLU A 8 5.50 13.32 4.65
CA GLU A 8 6.57 12.97 5.58
C GLU A 8 6.67 11.44 5.80
N ARG A 9 5.58 10.69 5.60
CA ARG A 9 5.60 9.23 5.66
C ARG A 9 6.35 8.56 4.50
N LEU A 10 6.77 9.33 3.50
CA LEU A 10 7.68 8.86 2.45
C LEU A 10 9.15 8.87 2.90
N GLU A 11 9.46 9.36 4.10
CA GLU A 11 10.82 9.27 4.64
C GLU A 11 11.28 7.81 4.73
N GLY A 12 12.45 7.52 4.16
CA GLY A 12 13.01 6.17 4.06
C GLY A 12 12.45 5.31 2.92
N VAL A 13 11.42 5.77 2.20
CA VAL A 13 10.96 5.10 0.97
C VAL A 13 11.96 5.34 -0.16
N ASP A 14 12.11 4.37 -1.06
CA ASP A 14 12.91 4.48 -2.28
C ASP A 14 12.63 5.82 -2.99
N LEU A 15 13.70 6.55 -3.31
CA LEU A 15 13.60 7.92 -3.82
C LEU A 15 12.80 8.00 -5.12
N LYS A 16 12.92 7.01 -6.02
CA LYS A 16 12.20 7.01 -7.28
C LYS A 16 10.74 6.60 -7.09
N LEU A 17 10.45 5.65 -6.20
CA LEU A 17 9.09 5.33 -5.80
C LEU A 17 8.40 6.56 -5.21
N ALA A 18 9.03 7.22 -4.23
CA ALA A 18 8.50 8.44 -3.62
C ALA A 18 8.29 9.57 -4.66
N ALA A 19 9.22 9.72 -5.62
CA ALA A 19 9.07 10.68 -6.72
C ALA A 19 7.90 10.34 -7.65
N ALA A 20 7.69 9.06 -7.98
CA ALA A 20 6.56 8.60 -8.77
C ALA A 20 5.22 8.88 -8.05
N ILE A 21 5.13 8.62 -6.74
CA ILE A 21 3.93 8.92 -5.95
C ILE A 21 3.62 10.42 -5.98
N ARG A 22 4.60 11.28 -5.67
CA ARG A 22 4.41 12.76 -5.66
C ARG A 22 4.01 13.28 -7.03
N THR A 23 4.68 12.81 -8.08
CA THR A 23 4.45 13.25 -9.47
C THR A 23 3.08 12.79 -9.96
N GLY A 24 2.71 11.53 -9.73
CA GLY A 24 1.40 10.99 -10.11
C GLY A 24 0.26 11.72 -9.41
N VAL A 25 0.35 11.89 -8.09
CA VAL A 25 -0.69 12.57 -7.30
C VAL A 25 -0.89 14.03 -7.73
N SER A 26 0.19 14.74 -8.09
CA SER A 26 0.07 16.12 -8.55
C SER A 26 -0.90 16.26 -9.73
N ARG A 27 -0.94 15.26 -10.63
CA ARG A 27 -1.76 15.28 -11.85
C ARG A 27 -3.26 15.07 -11.59
N LEU A 28 -3.61 14.60 -10.40
CA LEU A 28 -4.99 14.27 -10.07
C LEU A 28 -5.82 15.55 -9.81
N THR A 29 -7.13 15.40 -9.92
CA THR A 29 -8.10 16.45 -9.59
C THR A 29 -8.57 16.37 -8.13
N PHE A 30 -8.06 15.41 -7.36
CA PHE A 30 -8.40 15.14 -5.97
C PHE A 30 -7.16 14.94 -5.12
N ASP A 31 -7.29 15.20 -3.82
CA ASP A 31 -6.21 15.00 -2.86
C ASP A 31 -6.00 13.51 -2.56
N CYS A 32 -4.77 13.15 -2.18
CA CYS A 32 -4.43 11.84 -1.67
C CYS A 32 -3.72 11.95 -0.31
N THR A 33 -3.55 10.83 0.38
CA THR A 33 -2.70 10.76 1.57
C THR A 33 -1.84 9.50 1.57
N VAL A 34 -0.63 9.61 2.13
CA VAL A 34 0.20 8.45 2.44
C VAL A 34 -0.32 7.82 3.74
N ALA A 35 -0.90 6.63 3.63
CA ALA A 35 -1.40 5.87 4.77
C ALA A 35 -0.26 5.14 5.48
N GLU A 36 0.67 4.56 4.72
CA GLU A 36 1.83 3.84 5.25
C GLU A 36 3.01 3.93 4.28
N GLY A 37 4.22 4.17 4.80
CA GLY A 37 5.48 4.14 4.05
C GLY A 37 6.37 3.02 4.59
N VAL A 38 7.56 3.36 5.11
CA VAL A 38 8.42 2.35 5.78
C VAL A 38 7.72 1.79 7.01
N ARG A 39 7.71 0.46 7.13
CA ARG A 39 7.06 -0.27 8.22
C ARG A 39 8.08 -0.89 9.16
N SER A 40 7.93 -0.61 10.45
CA SER A 40 8.78 -1.22 11.48
C SER A 40 8.49 -2.70 11.68
N LYS A 41 9.45 -3.42 12.27
CA LYS A 41 9.28 -4.83 12.68
C LYS A 41 8.07 -5.01 13.62
N GLU A 42 7.90 -4.08 14.56
CA GLU A 42 6.75 -4.05 15.47
C GLU A 42 5.43 -3.94 14.69
N GLN A 43 5.34 -3.01 13.75
CA GLN A 43 4.12 -2.78 12.97
C GLN A 43 3.81 -3.96 12.04
N MET A 44 4.84 -4.60 11.47
CA MET A 44 4.67 -5.85 10.71
C MET A 44 4.07 -6.96 11.57
N TRP A 45 4.54 -7.13 12.81
CA TRP A 45 3.97 -8.10 13.74
C TRP A 45 2.54 -7.78 14.14
N ILE A 46 2.22 -6.50 14.42
CA ILE A 46 0.85 -6.05 14.69
C ILE A 46 -0.06 -6.38 13.49
N ASN A 47 0.35 -6.05 12.27
CA ASN A 47 -0.43 -6.33 11.06
C ASN A 47 -0.58 -7.83 10.81
N TYR A 48 0.46 -8.62 11.10
CA TYR A 48 0.39 -10.08 11.00
C TYR A 48 -0.60 -10.69 11.98
N GLY A 49 -0.60 -10.23 13.24
CA GLY A 49 -1.43 -10.81 14.28
C GLY A 49 -2.94 -10.56 14.13
N LYS A 50 -3.34 -9.52 13.37
CA LYS A 50 -4.75 -9.29 12.99
C LYS A 50 -5.33 -10.51 12.27
N GLY A 51 -6.42 -11.04 12.80
CA GLY A 51 -7.14 -12.19 12.29
C GLY A 51 -6.44 -13.53 12.53
N ARG A 52 -5.46 -13.55 13.44
CA ARG A 52 -4.70 -14.75 13.81
C ARG A 52 -4.69 -14.98 15.31
N THR A 53 -4.71 -16.24 15.69
CA THR A 53 -4.55 -16.75 17.06
C THR A 53 -3.08 -16.68 17.51
N ALA A 54 -2.86 -16.86 18.82
CA ALA A 54 -1.50 -16.95 19.38
C ALA A 54 -0.69 -18.11 18.78
N ALA A 55 -1.34 -19.25 18.54
CA ALA A 55 -0.70 -20.42 17.91
C ALA A 55 -0.26 -20.12 16.46
N GLU A 56 -1.10 -19.48 15.66
CA GLU A 56 -0.77 -19.08 14.30
C GLU A 56 0.36 -18.04 14.25
N CYS A 57 0.39 -17.09 15.19
CA CYS A 57 1.49 -16.14 15.34
C CYS A 57 2.81 -16.86 15.68
N ARG A 58 2.78 -17.75 16.69
CA ARG A 58 3.95 -18.51 17.13
C ARG A 58 4.53 -19.36 15.99
N ALA A 59 3.68 -20.02 15.21
CA ALA A 59 4.10 -20.85 14.07
C ALA A 59 4.90 -20.07 13.02
N LYS A 60 4.86 -18.73 13.06
CA LYS A 60 5.49 -17.82 12.10
C LYS A 60 6.53 -16.92 12.75
N GLY A 61 6.92 -17.23 13.99
CA GLY A 61 7.91 -16.46 14.75
C GLY A 61 7.42 -15.08 15.19
N VAL A 62 6.11 -14.84 15.22
CA VAL A 62 5.50 -13.61 15.73
C VAL A 62 5.16 -13.80 17.21
N PRO A 63 5.59 -12.91 18.13
CA PRO A 63 5.23 -12.99 19.53
C PRO A 63 3.71 -13.03 19.74
N GLU A 64 3.25 -13.87 20.67
CA GLU A 64 1.81 -14.11 20.89
C GLU A 64 1.03 -12.86 21.29
N LYS A 65 1.70 -11.87 21.91
CA LYS A 65 1.09 -10.60 22.31
C LYS A 65 0.49 -9.81 21.13
N TYR A 66 0.86 -10.12 19.90
CA TYR A 66 0.28 -9.49 18.70
C TYR A 66 -0.98 -10.19 18.19
N ALA A 67 -1.32 -11.37 18.69
CA ALA A 67 -2.49 -12.11 18.23
C ALA A 67 -3.78 -11.32 18.48
N MET A 68 -4.53 -11.05 17.41
CA MET A 68 -5.77 -10.29 17.42
C MET A 68 -6.82 -11.03 16.60
N PRO A 69 -7.30 -12.20 17.04
CA PRO A 69 -8.17 -13.06 16.24
C PRO A 69 -9.52 -12.42 15.88
N GLY A 70 -10.01 -11.48 16.70
CA GLY A 70 -11.25 -10.74 16.44
C GLY A 70 -11.11 -9.55 15.47
N VAL A 71 -9.90 -9.23 15.02
CA VAL A 71 -9.67 -8.15 14.06
C VAL A 71 -9.54 -8.72 12.66
N ALA A 72 -10.11 -8.07 11.65
CA ALA A 72 -9.99 -8.52 10.27
C ALA A 72 -8.51 -8.67 9.84
N LYS A 73 -8.20 -9.77 9.16
CA LYS A 73 -6.88 -10.03 8.60
C LYS A 73 -6.53 -9.00 7.53
N VAL A 74 -5.34 -8.38 7.64
CA VAL A 74 -4.89 -7.29 6.72
C VAL A 74 -3.62 -7.64 5.93
N THR A 75 -3.04 -8.81 6.16
CA THR A 75 -1.87 -9.27 5.41
C THR A 75 -1.91 -10.77 5.18
N TRP A 76 -1.54 -11.17 3.97
CA TRP A 76 -1.53 -12.55 3.50
C TRP A 76 -0.11 -13.10 3.30
N LEU A 77 0.92 -12.36 3.72
CA LEU A 77 2.31 -12.80 3.64
C LEU A 77 2.52 -14.12 4.40
N SER A 78 3.29 -15.04 3.80
CA SER A 78 3.71 -16.27 4.49
C SER A 78 4.81 -16.00 5.51
N ASN A 79 5.75 -15.10 5.19
CA ASN A 79 6.75 -14.57 6.12
C ASN A 79 6.32 -13.16 6.59
N PRO A 80 6.01 -12.95 7.88
CA PRO A 80 5.57 -11.66 8.42
C PRO A 80 6.53 -10.50 8.16
N LEU A 81 7.82 -10.79 8.01
CA LEU A 81 8.89 -9.79 7.87
C LEU A 81 9.34 -9.58 6.43
N ALA A 82 8.71 -10.25 5.45
CA ALA A 82 9.05 -10.13 4.03
C ALA A 82 8.24 -9.03 3.30
N SER A 83 7.70 -8.06 4.03
CA SER A 83 6.95 -6.97 3.41
C SER A 83 7.89 -5.99 2.71
N ASN A 84 7.53 -5.55 1.50
CA ASN A 84 8.28 -4.50 0.80
C ASN A 84 8.29 -3.15 1.54
N HIS A 85 7.36 -2.92 2.48
CA HIS A 85 7.42 -1.75 3.35
C HIS A 85 8.59 -1.80 4.34
N ALA A 86 9.12 -2.98 4.67
CA ALA A 86 10.25 -3.10 5.60
C ALA A 86 11.50 -2.37 5.07
N ASP A 87 11.71 -2.44 3.75
CA ASP A 87 12.90 -1.91 3.07
C ASP A 87 12.60 -0.61 2.30
N GLY A 88 11.45 0.03 2.55
CA GLY A 88 11.04 1.24 1.83
C GLY A 88 10.73 1.03 0.34
N ARG A 89 10.42 -0.20 -0.08
CA ARG A 89 10.09 -0.56 -1.46
C ARG A 89 8.60 -0.52 -1.77
N ALA A 90 7.77 -0.16 -0.80
CA ALA A 90 6.32 -0.04 -0.95
C ALA A 90 5.74 1.18 -0.19
N VAL A 91 4.58 1.64 -0.65
CA VAL A 91 3.80 2.75 -0.08
C VAL A 91 2.32 2.49 -0.26
N ASP A 92 1.53 2.77 0.78
CA ASP A 92 0.07 2.78 0.72
C ASP A 92 -0.46 4.21 0.54
N VAL A 93 -1.20 4.45 -0.54
CA VAL A 93 -1.76 5.75 -0.91
C VAL A 93 -3.27 5.66 -1.07
N TYR A 94 -3.99 6.53 -0.36
CA TYR A 94 -5.45 6.63 -0.47
C TYR A 94 -5.87 7.93 -1.17
N PRO A 95 -6.82 7.88 -2.12
CA PRO A 95 -7.60 9.04 -2.50
C PRO A 95 -8.38 9.60 -1.30
N LEU A 96 -8.61 10.90 -1.29
CA LEU A 96 -9.43 11.57 -0.27
C LEU A 96 -10.73 12.11 -0.87
N VAL A 97 -11.85 11.77 -0.25
CA VAL A 97 -13.18 12.29 -0.56
C VAL A 97 -13.64 13.14 0.61
N ARG A 98 -13.76 14.46 0.39
CA ARG A 98 -14.10 15.43 1.45
C ARG A 98 -13.18 15.30 2.68
N GLY A 99 -11.90 15.03 2.45
CA GLY A 99 -10.88 14.88 3.49
C GLY A 99 -10.85 13.51 4.19
N GLN A 100 -11.73 12.58 3.83
CA GLN A 100 -11.77 11.22 4.38
C GLN A 100 -11.18 10.20 3.40
N LEU A 101 -10.70 9.06 3.92
CA LEU A 101 -10.17 7.99 3.07
C LEU A 101 -11.27 7.47 2.15
N ALA A 102 -10.99 7.41 0.85
CA ALA A 102 -11.91 6.82 -0.11
C ALA A 102 -12.05 5.31 0.15
N ASN A 103 -13.29 4.84 0.13
CA ASN A 103 -13.58 3.41 0.08
C ASN A 103 -13.37 2.90 -1.36
N THR A 104 -12.57 1.84 -1.54
CA THR A 104 -12.27 1.27 -2.87
C THR A 104 -13.49 0.82 -3.64
N ARG A 105 -14.48 0.21 -2.96
CA ARG A 105 -15.72 -0.28 -3.59
C ARG A 105 -16.58 0.88 -4.09
N ASP A 106 -16.73 1.92 -3.27
CA ASP A 106 -17.64 3.03 -3.57
C ASP A 106 -17.00 4.08 -4.50
N HIS A 107 -15.66 4.12 -4.54
CA HIS A 107 -14.90 5.16 -5.24
C HIS A 107 -13.90 4.58 -6.26
N LEU A 108 -14.24 3.45 -6.87
CA LEU A 108 -13.39 2.77 -7.86
C LEU A 108 -12.77 3.68 -8.92
N PRO A 109 -13.48 4.69 -9.49
CA PRO A 109 -12.89 5.61 -10.46
C PRO A 109 -11.69 6.40 -9.92
N LEU A 110 -11.67 6.74 -8.63
CA LEU A 110 -10.54 7.44 -8.00
C LEU A 110 -9.31 6.55 -7.92
N PHE A 111 -9.49 5.27 -7.60
CA PHE A 111 -8.40 4.30 -7.55
C PHE A 111 -7.84 3.99 -8.94
N ARG A 112 -8.70 3.93 -9.98
CA ARG A 112 -8.24 3.82 -11.38
C ARG A 112 -7.40 5.03 -11.80
N ALA A 113 -7.88 6.23 -11.55
CA ALA A 113 -7.14 7.46 -11.87
C ALA A 113 -5.80 7.54 -11.10
N LEU A 114 -5.80 7.15 -9.82
CA LEU A 114 -4.59 7.09 -8.99
C LEU A 114 -3.56 6.11 -9.58
N TYR A 115 -4.00 4.90 -9.93
CA TYR A 115 -3.17 3.90 -10.61
C TYR A 115 -2.58 4.46 -11.91
N GLU A 116 -3.41 4.95 -12.83
CA GLU A 116 -2.96 5.45 -14.13
C GLU A 116 -1.91 6.55 -13.97
N ALA A 117 -2.16 7.51 -13.08
CA ALA A 117 -1.27 8.64 -12.85
C ALA A 117 0.08 8.22 -12.22
N ILE A 118 0.06 7.34 -11.22
CA ILE A 118 1.28 6.87 -10.55
C ILE A 118 2.09 5.95 -11.47
N MET A 119 1.45 5.04 -12.19
CA MET A 119 2.14 4.13 -13.12
C MET A 119 2.77 4.91 -14.29
N ALA A 120 2.09 5.95 -14.79
CA ALA A 120 2.67 6.87 -15.78
C ALA A 120 3.89 7.63 -15.23
N ALA A 121 3.76 8.20 -14.02
CA ALA A 121 4.87 8.87 -13.36
C ALA A 121 6.07 7.93 -13.10
N GLY A 122 5.81 6.66 -12.74
CA GLY A 122 6.84 5.65 -12.56
C GLY A 122 7.70 5.45 -13.81
N ARG A 123 7.06 5.37 -14.98
CA ARG A 123 7.77 5.27 -16.27
C ARG A 123 8.65 6.49 -16.54
N GLU A 124 8.15 7.69 -16.26
CA GLU A 124 8.89 8.94 -16.48
C GLU A 124 10.10 9.10 -15.56
N VAL A 125 9.98 8.75 -14.28
CA VAL A 125 11.09 8.83 -13.32
C VAL A 125 12.02 7.61 -13.38
N GLY A 126 11.73 6.65 -14.28
CA GLY A 126 12.55 5.46 -14.51
C GLY A 126 12.53 4.48 -13.33
N VAL A 127 11.34 4.17 -12.80
CA VAL A 127 11.10 3.09 -11.83
C VAL A 127 9.97 2.20 -12.31
N ARG A 128 10.21 0.88 -12.30
CA ARG A 128 9.16 -0.10 -12.58
C ARG A 128 8.35 -0.32 -11.31
N LEU A 129 7.03 -0.18 -11.43
CA LEU A 129 6.10 -0.33 -10.33
C LEU A 129 5.21 -1.57 -10.52
N ARG A 130 4.71 -2.09 -9.39
CA ARG A 130 3.60 -3.04 -9.30
C ARG A 130 2.55 -2.44 -8.36
N TYR A 131 1.29 -2.77 -8.60
CA TYR A 131 0.14 -2.19 -7.90
C TYR A 131 -0.72 -3.30 -7.29
N GLY A 132 -1.21 -3.12 -6.07
CA GLY A 132 -1.95 -4.15 -5.36
C GLY A 132 -3.40 -4.37 -5.83
N GLY A 133 -3.88 -3.52 -6.74
CA GLY A 133 -5.10 -3.77 -7.51
C GLY A 133 -4.87 -4.34 -8.92
N ASP A 134 -3.65 -4.84 -9.20
CA ASP A 134 -3.19 -5.45 -10.46
C ASP A 134 -1.96 -6.34 -10.15
N TRP A 135 -2.17 -7.33 -9.29
CA TRP A 135 -1.09 -8.17 -8.73
C TRP A 135 -0.48 -9.10 -9.77
N ASP A 136 -1.30 -9.60 -10.70
CA ASP A 136 -0.85 -10.46 -11.80
C ASP A 136 -0.31 -9.69 -13.01
N GLN A 137 -0.51 -8.36 -13.01
CA GLN A 137 0.00 -7.40 -13.99
C GLN A 137 -0.56 -7.62 -15.39
N ASP A 138 -1.78 -8.15 -15.51
CA ASP A 138 -2.46 -8.34 -16.78
C ASP A 138 -3.22 -7.08 -17.26
N GLY A 139 -3.27 -6.04 -16.42
CA GLY A 139 -3.90 -4.74 -16.69
C GLY A 139 -5.41 -4.71 -16.41
N LYS A 140 -6.01 -5.81 -15.97
CA LYS A 140 -7.40 -5.87 -15.51
C LYS A 140 -7.45 -5.59 -14.02
N LEU A 141 -7.76 -4.33 -13.70
CA LEU A 141 -7.73 -3.89 -12.31
C LEU A 141 -8.88 -4.46 -11.45
N PHE A 142 -8.53 -4.81 -10.22
CA PHE A 142 -9.42 -5.17 -9.10
C PHE A 142 -10.11 -6.52 -9.28
N GLU A 143 -9.39 -7.50 -9.81
CA GLU A 143 -9.86 -8.87 -9.92
C GLU A 143 -10.00 -9.54 -8.55
N LYS A 144 -10.66 -10.71 -8.53
CA LYS A 144 -10.89 -11.45 -7.29
C LYS A 144 -9.55 -11.88 -6.67
N GLY A 145 -9.22 -11.30 -5.52
CA GLY A 145 -7.93 -11.52 -4.84
C GLY A 145 -7.05 -10.27 -4.84
N GLU A 146 -7.38 -9.25 -5.62
CA GLU A 146 -6.66 -7.97 -5.74
C GLU A 146 -7.32 -6.89 -4.89
N THR A 147 -7.37 -7.15 -3.59
CA THR A 147 -8.07 -6.28 -2.64
C THR A 147 -7.18 -5.16 -2.10
N ASP A 148 -5.96 -5.01 -2.61
CA ASP A 148 -4.92 -4.13 -2.06
C ASP A 148 -4.71 -2.87 -2.93
N ALA A 149 -5.81 -2.24 -3.31
CA ALA A 149 -5.87 -1.10 -4.23
C ALA A 149 -5.13 0.17 -3.75
N VAL A 150 -4.57 0.16 -2.54
CA VAL A 150 -3.84 1.30 -1.99
C VAL A 150 -2.34 1.11 -2.12
N HIS A 151 -1.90 -0.13 -2.33
CA HIS A 151 -0.51 -0.55 -2.28
C HIS A 151 0.19 -0.34 -3.61
N PHE A 152 1.32 0.37 -3.58
CA PHE A 152 2.25 0.52 -4.68
C PHE A 152 3.63 0.06 -4.24
N GLU A 153 4.31 -0.72 -5.09
CA GLU A 153 5.66 -1.18 -4.78
C GLU A 153 6.56 -1.18 -6.01
N ARG A 154 7.87 -1.22 -5.76
CA ARG A 154 8.82 -1.52 -6.83
C ARG A 154 8.58 -2.93 -7.34
N ALA A 155 8.45 -3.06 -8.65
CA ALA A 155 8.54 -4.37 -9.29
C ALA A 155 9.98 -4.89 -9.16
N ALA A 156 10.10 -6.21 -9.00
CA ALA A 156 11.39 -6.91 -9.03
C ALA A 156 12.06 -6.83 -10.41
#